data_AF-A0A7Y5KY68-F1
#
_entry.id   AF-A0A7Y5KY68-F1
#
_cell.length_a   1.000
_cell.length_b   1.000
_cell.length_c   1.000
_cell.angle_alpha   90.00
_cell.angle_beta   90.00
_cell.angle_gamma   90.00
#
_symmetry.space_group_name_H-M   'P 1'
#
loop_
_entity.id
_entity.type
_entity.pdbx_description
1 polymer ?
#
loop_
_entity_poly.entity_id
_entity_poly.type
_entity_poly.pdbx_seq_one_letter_code
_entity_poly.pdbx_strand_id
1 'polypeptide(L)'
;MSTTKKKQSKKTAEQKDRDWISGNRAAWQQLLGMATRELSADGEDLSKERLLKQLEDVRRTLRSLCADFGDNDWDDRQHLGDVLDKHLGRYLHSQEVEAVRHLRAILEVVPAKRPDGATPDEVRSWKRVEAARAYLKELDDE
;
A
#
# COMPACT_ATOMS: atom_id res chain seq x y z
N MET A 1 -36.42 64.12 -2.77
CA MET A 1 -36.42 62.75 -3.34
C MET A 1 -35.21 62.60 -4.25
N SER A 2 -34.09 62.07 -3.74
CA SER A 2 -32.86 61.89 -4.52
C SER A 2 -32.73 60.42 -4.93
N THR A 3 -32.79 60.14 -6.22
CA THR A 3 -32.63 58.80 -6.79
C THR A 3 -31.15 58.55 -7.10
N THR A 4 -30.49 57.78 -6.24
CA THR A 4 -29.10 57.33 -6.47
C THR A 4 -29.10 56.21 -7.50
N LYS A 5 -28.82 56.53 -8.78
CA LYS A 5 -28.60 55.56 -9.86
C LYS A 5 -27.34 54.73 -9.58
N LYS A 6 -27.52 53.47 -9.19
CA LYS A 6 -26.43 52.49 -8.99
C LYS A 6 -25.93 52.01 -10.36
N LYS A 7 -24.75 52.49 -10.80
CA LYS A 7 -24.06 51.99 -12.01
C LYS A 7 -23.67 50.53 -11.78
N GLN A 8 -24.35 49.60 -12.45
CA GLN A 8 -23.91 48.20 -12.53
C GLN A 8 -22.69 48.13 -13.46
N SER A 9 -21.51 47.88 -12.88
CA SER A 9 -20.30 47.57 -13.63
C SER A 9 -20.46 46.21 -14.33
N LYS A 10 -20.36 46.19 -15.66
CA LYS A 10 -20.51 44.98 -16.49
C LYS A 10 -19.21 44.16 -16.39
N LYS A 11 -19.25 43.01 -15.69
CA LYS A 11 -18.11 42.07 -15.63
C LYS A 11 -17.71 41.58 -17.03
N THR A 12 -16.40 41.52 -17.29
CA THR A 12 -15.81 40.99 -18.53
C THR A 12 -15.98 39.47 -18.63
N ALA A 13 -15.86 38.90 -19.83
CA ALA A 13 -15.98 37.46 -20.06
C ALA A 13 -14.95 36.65 -19.26
N GLU A 14 -13.68 37.08 -19.27
CA GLU A 14 -12.61 36.46 -18.47
C GLU A 14 -12.88 36.50 -16.96
N GLN A 15 -13.57 37.54 -16.46
CA GLN A 15 -13.97 37.60 -15.06
C GLN A 15 -15.05 36.57 -14.75
N LYS A 16 -16.01 36.39 -15.66
CA LYS A 16 -17.06 35.37 -15.52
C LYS A 16 -16.48 33.95 -15.56
N ASP A 17 -15.51 33.71 -16.43
CA ASP A 17 -14.87 32.39 -16.55
C ASP A 17 -14.06 32.06 -15.29
N ARG A 18 -13.31 33.02 -14.75
CA ARG A 18 -12.62 32.83 -13.46
C ARG A 18 -13.58 32.60 -12.31
N ASP A 19 -14.68 33.35 -12.24
CA ASP A 19 -15.70 33.18 -11.21
C ASP A 19 -16.37 31.80 -11.33
N TRP A 20 -16.61 31.33 -12.56
CA TRP A 20 -17.16 30.00 -12.83
C TRP A 20 -16.20 28.87 -12.45
N ILE A 21 -14.93 28.94 -12.85
CA ILE A 21 -13.91 27.94 -12.49
C ILE A 21 -13.74 27.90 -10.97
N SER A 22 -13.69 29.06 -10.31
CA SER A 22 -13.59 29.17 -8.86
C SER A 22 -14.81 28.57 -8.17
N GLY A 23 -16.02 28.86 -8.64
CA GLY A 23 -17.26 28.32 -8.09
C GLY A 23 -17.37 26.81 -8.26
N ASN A 24 -17.01 26.30 -9.45
CA ASN A 24 -17.00 24.88 -9.74
C ASN A 24 -15.98 24.15 -8.85
N ARG A 25 -14.76 24.69 -8.71
CA ARG A 25 -13.72 24.13 -7.82
C ARG A 25 -14.19 24.07 -6.36
N ALA A 26 -14.87 25.12 -5.89
CA ALA A 26 -15.42 25.16 -4.54
C ALA A 26 -16.53 24.11 -4.34
N ALA A 27 -17.41 23.91 -5.32
CA ALA A 27 -18.45 22.88 -5.28
C ALA A 27 -17.85 21.47 -5.20
N TRP A 28 -16.83 21.18 -6.02
CA TRP A 28 -16.13 19.89 -5.96
C TRP A 28 -15.40 19.67 -4.65
N GLN A 29 -14.78 20.70 -4.07
CA GLN A 29 -14.16 20.61 -2.75
C GLN A 29 -15.18 20.29 -1.65
N GLN A 30 -16.39 20.87 -1.72
CA GLN A 30 -17.46 20.55 -0.78
C GLN A 30 -17.93 19.09 -0.93
N LEU A 31 -18.17 18.62 -2.16
CA LEU A 31 -18.55 17.23 -2.42
C LEU A 31 -17.50 16.24 -1.92
N LEU A 32 -16.22 16.53 -2.19
CA LEU A 32 -15.10 15.73 -1.68
C LEU A 32 -15.10 15.71 -0.15
N GLY A 33 -15.25 16.86 0.51
CA GLY A 33 -15.29 16.94 1.97
C GLY A 33 -16.46 16.19 2.61
N MET A 34 -17.63 16.18 1.95
CA MET A 34 -18.77 15.37 2.37
C MET A 34 -18.47 13.87 2.20
N ALA A 35 -17.91 13.47 1.06
CA ALA A 35 -17.55 12.08 0.81
C ALA A 35 -16.49 11.56 1.79
N THR A 36 -15.45 12.34 2.09
CA THR A 36 -14.45 11.93 3.10
C THR A 36 -15.07 11.80 4.47
N ARG A 37 -15.99 12.69 4.87
CA ARG A 37 -16.67 12.60 6.17
C ARG A 37 -17.48 11.30 6.31
N GLU A 38 -18.22 10.92 5.26
CA GLU A 38 -18.99 9.67 5.23
C GLU A 38 -18.09 8.42 5.24
N LEU A 39 -16.94 8.48 4.57
CA LEU A 39 -15.98 7.38 4.54
C LEU A 39 -15.20 7.23 5.86
N SER A 40 -14.97 8.32 6.60
CA SER A 40 -14.28 8.33 7.89
C SER A 40 -15.13 7.80 9.07
N ALA A 41 -16.00 6.81 8.84
CA ALA A 41 -16.95 6.27 9.82
C ALA A 41 -16.31 5.88 11.17
N ASP A 42 -15.02 5.55 11.18
CA ASP A 42 -14.24 5.18 12.37
C ASP A 42 -13.45 6.34 13.01
N GLY A 43 -13.76 7.59 12.66
CA GLY A 43 -13.05 8.77 13.20
C GLY A 43 -11.66 8.97 12.61
N GLU A 44 -11.39 8.37 11.46
CA GLU A 44 -10.12 8.54 10.77
C GLU A 44 -10.00 9.94 10.14
N ASP A 45 -8.93 10.66 10.46
CA ASP A 45 -8.66 11.94 9.82
C ASP A 45 -8.19 11.73 8.38
N LEU A 46 -9.10 11.92 7.43
CA LEU A 46 -8.85 11.90 6.00
C LEU A 46 -8.51 13.29 5.45
N SER A 47 -7.97 14.19 6.28
CA SER A 47 -7.48 15.48 5.81
C SER A 47 -6.39 15.29 4.75
N LYS A 48 -6.40 16.18 3.76
CA LYS A 48 -5.39 16.19 2.69
C LYS A 48 -3.97 16.23 3.26
N GLU A 49 -3.76 17.00 4.32
CA GLU A 49 -2.46 17.16 4.98
C GLU A 49 -1.98 15.85 5.60
N ARG A 50 -2.87 15.12 6.31
CA ARG A 50 -2.55 13.81 6.85
C ARG A 50 -2.28 12.78 5.75
N LEU A 51 -3.11 12.74 4.72
CA LEU A 51 -2.91 11.81 3.59
C LEU A 51 -1.60 12.08 2.84
N LEU A 52 -1.24 13.35 2.64
CA LEU A 52 0.06 13.71 2.04
C LEU A 52 1.23 13.30 2.92
N LYS A 53 1.11 13.49 4.24
CA LYS A 53 2.14 13.04 5.20
C LYS A 53 2.28 11.52 5.19
N GLN A 54 1.16 10.78 5.23
CA GLN A 54 1.16 9.32 5.12
C GLN A 54 1.81 8.86 3.81
N LEU A 55 1.50 9.52 2.69
CA LEU A 55 2.11 9.23 1.40
C LEU A 55 3.62 9.45 1.43
N GLU A 56 4.10 10.54 2.04
CA GLU A 56 5.53 10.82 2.19
C GLU A 56 6.22 9.77 3.06
N ASP A 57 5.61 9.40 4.20
CA ASP A 57 6.16 8.38 5.11
C ASP A 57 6.22 7.00 4.43
N VAL A 58 5.19 6.62 3.66
CA VAL A 58 5.19 5.39 2.85
C VAL A 58 6.29 5.44 1.80
N ARG A 59 6.46 6.55 1.09
CA ARG A 59 7.54 6.70 0.10
C ARG A 59 8.91 6.58 0.74
N ARG A 60 9.14 7.24 1.88
CA ARG A 60 10.40 7.13 2.62
C ARG A 60 10.70 5.69 2.99
N THR A 61 9.69 4.97 3.47
CA THR A 61 9.82 3.54 3.81
C THR A 61 10.16 2.71 2.57
N LEU A 62 9.45 2.91 1.46
CA LEU A 62 9.73 2.21 0.20
C LEU A 62 11.12 2.52 -0.36
N ARG A 63 11.59 3.78 -0.25
CA ARG A 63 12.95 4.17 -0.65
C ARG A 63 14.01 3.44 0.17
N SER A 64 13.80 3.32 1.49
CA SER A 64 14.69 2.54 2.35
C SER A 64 14.71 1.07 1.93
N LEU A 65 13.54 0.46 1.75
CA LEU A 65 13.42 -0.93 1.33
C LEU A 65 14.05 -1.17 -0.05
N CYS A 66 13.87 -0.26 -1.01
CA CYS A 66 14.49 -0.34 -2.32
C CYS A 66 16.01 -0.15 -2.25
N ALA A 67 16.53 0.66 -1.32
CA ALA A 67 17.97 0.79 -1.12
C ALA A 67 18.61 -0.50 -0.58
N ASP A 68 17.89 -1.21 0.28
CA ASP A 68 18.38 -2.44 0.93
C ASP A 68 18.18 -3.68 0.04
N PHE A 69 17.07 -3.74 -0.69
CA PHE A 69 16.59 -4.95 -1.35
C PHE A 69 16.11 -4.72 -2.77
N GLY A 70 16.37 -3.61 -3.46
CA GLY A 70 15.75 -3.39 -4.76
C GLY A 70 16.47 -2.39 -5.63
N ASP A 71 15.72 -1.87 -6.60
CA ASP A 71 16.15 -0.72 -7.40
C ASP A 71 15.44 0.53 -6.89
N ASN A 72 16.21 1.55 -6.50
CA ASN A 72 15.69 2.80 -5.98
C ASN A 72 15.48 3.86 -7.08
N ASP A 73 15.64 3.51 -8.35
CA ASP A 73 15.44 4.43 -9.48
C ASP A 73 13.97 4.47 -9.92
N TRP A 74 13.16 5.19 -9.14
CA TRP A 74 11.77 5.48 -9.48
C TRP A 74 11.39 6.93 -9.13
N ASP A 75 10.43 7.50 -9.85
CA ASP A 75 9.94 8.88 -9.70
C ASP A 75 8.85 8.98 -8.63
N ASP A 76 8.80 10.12 -7.95
CA ASP A 76 7.81 10.45 -6.93
C ASP A 76 6.39 10.63 -7.49
N ARG A 77 6.18 10.50 -8.80
CA ARG A 77 4.84 10.45 -9.41
C ARG A 77 4.41 9.04 -9.78
N GLN A 78 5.30 8.05 -9.65
CA GLN A 78 4.92 6.67 -9.91
C GLN A 78 3.91 6.16 -8.89
N HIS A 79 3.04 5.29 -9.38
CA HIS A 79 2.05 4.61 -8.56
C HIS A 79 2.76 3.63 -7.62
N LEU A 80 2.39 3.64 -6.33
CA LEU A 80 3.12 2.85 -5.33
C LEU A 80 2.99 1.34 -5.54
N GLY A 81 1.87 0.88 -6.11
CA GLY A 81 1.72 -0.53 -6.50
C GLY A 81 2.74 -0.95 -7.56
N ASP A 82 2.96 -0.11 -8.57
CA ASP A 82 3.98 -0.36 -9.60
C ASP A 82 5.39 -0.38 -9.01
N VAL A 83 5.65 0.48 -8.02
CA VAL A 83 6.94 0.51 -7.31
C VAL A 83 7.17 -0.81 -6.59
N LEU A 84 6.15 -1.30 -5.87
CA LEU A 84 6.21 -2.60 -5.19
C LEU A 84 6.47 -3.73 -6.19
N ASP A 85 5.70 -3.83 -7.26
CA ASP A 85 5.81 -4.95 -8.19
C ASP A 85 7.11 -4.94 -8.99
N LYS A 86 7.52 -3.77 -9.50
CA LYS A 86 8.65 -3.68 -10.43
C LYS A 86 10.00 -3.62 -9.71
N HIS A 87 10.07 -2.92 -8.58
CA HIS A 87 11.34 -2.64 -7.91
C HIS A 87 11.58 -3.56 -6.70
N LEU A 88 10.51 -4.02 -6.06
CA LEU A 88 10.58 -4.90 -4.89
C LEU A 88 10.01 -6.30 -5.15
N GLY A 89 9.21 -6.49 -6.21
CA GLY A 89 8.46 -7.72 -6.44
C GLY A 89 9.37 -8.94 -6.56
N ARG A 90 10.52 -8.81 -7.24
CA ARG A 90 11.49 -9.91 -7.31
C ARG A 90 11.97 -10.34 -5.92
N TYR A 91 12.13 -9.42 -4.98
CA TYR A 91 12.61 -9.70 -3.62
C TYR A 91 11.49 -10.18 -2.70
N LEU A 92 10.30 -9.60 -2.83
CA LEU A 92 9.10 -10.05 -2.12
C LEU A 92 8.76 -11.50 -2.50
N HIS A 93 8.83 -11.83 -3.79
CA HIS A 93 8.63 -13.18 -4.28
C HIS A 93 9.86 -14.07 -4.07
N SER A 94 11.09 -13.53 -4.11
CA SER A 94 12.28 -14.35 -3.85
C SER A 94 12.48 -14.69 -2.38
N GLN A 95 12.00 -13.90 -1.41
CA GLN A 95 12.06 -14.29 0.00
C GLN A 95 11.18 -15.51 0.28
N GLU A 96 10.06 -15.64 -0.43
CA GLU A 96 9.27 -16.88 -0.42
C GLU A 96 10.08 -18.03 -1.04
N VAL A 97 10.74 -17.82 -2.19
CA VAL A 97 11.61 -18.82 -2.85
C VAL A 97 12.83 -19.19 -1.99
N GLU A 98 13.43 -18.24 -1.29
CA GLU A 98 14.62 -18.43 -0.47
C GLU A 98 14.27 -19.06 0.88
N ALA A 99 13.13 -18.68 1.48
CA ALA A 99 12.58 -19.40 2.63
C ALA A 99 12.20 -20.85 2.26
N VAL A 100 11.56 -21.06 1.10
CA VAL A 100 11.26 -22.38 0.54
C VAL A 100 12.53 -23.18 0.27
N ARG A 101 13.58 -22.54 -0.27
CA ARG A 101 14.89 -23.17 -0.51
C ARG A 101 15.56 -23.59 0.80
N HIS A 102 15.56 -22.73 1.82
CA HIS A 102 16.09 -23.05 3.14
C HIS A 102 15.29 -24.15 3.83
N LEU A 103 13.95 -24.09 3.76
CA LEU A 103 13.07 -25.14 4.27
C LEU A 103 13.34 -26.48 3.57
N ARG A 104 13.50 -26.50 2.25
CA ARG A 104 13.82 -27.70 1.47
C ARG A 104 15.18 -28.29 1.89
N ALA A 105 16.21 -27.45 2.04
CA ALA A 105 17.53 -27.87 2.50
C ALA A 105 17.52 -28.43 3.93
N ILE A 106 16.75 -27.81 4.84
CA ILE A 106 16.57 -28.29 6.21
C ILE A 106 15.82 -29.64 6.20
N LEU A 107 14.78 -29.80 5.39
CA LEU A 107 13.99 -31.03 5.31
C LEU A 107 14.72 -32.17 4.61
N GLU A 108 15.76 -31.89 3.82
CA GLU A 108 16.63 -32.90 3.22
C GLU A 108 17.54 -33.57 4.27
N VAL A 109 18.02 -32.80 5.27
CA VAL A 109 18.86 -33.34 6.36
C VAL A 109 18.04 -33.91 7.52
N VAL A 110 16.75 -33.55 7.64
CA VAL A 110 15.84 -34.11 8.64
C VAL A 110 15.29 -35.45 8.16
N PRO A 111 15.38 -36.54 8.96
CA PRO A 111 14.94 -37.86 8.53
C PRO A 111 13.45 -37.89 8.12
N ALA A 112 13.08 -38.76 7.18
CA ALA A 112 11.69 -38.85 6.72
C ALA A 112 10.76 -39.50 7.76
N LYS A 113 11.31 -40.18 8.76
CA LYS A 113 10.56 -40.84 9.84
C LYS A 113 10.94 -40.26 11.19
N ARG A 114 9.91 -40.02 12.01
CA ARG A 114 10.07 -39.70 13.42
C ARG A 114 10.85 -40.82 14.11
N PRO A 115 11.83 -40.51 14.99
CA PRO A 115 12.52 -41.52 15.78
C PRO A 115 11.57 -42.19 16.78
N ASP A 116 11.77 -43.49 16.99
CA ASP A 116 11.03 -44.26 17.99
C ASP A 116 11.42 -43.80 19.41
N GLY A 117 10.41 -43.54 20.25
CA GLY A 117 10.63 -43.04 21.61
C GLY A 117 10.72 -41.52 21.76
N ALA A 118 10.33 -40.75 20.74
CA ALA A 118 10.28 -39.28 20.81
C ALA A 118 9.40 -38.76 21.98
N THR A 119 9.94 -37.79 22.71
CA THR A 119 9.24 -37.06 23.78
C THR A 119 8.03 -36.26 23.23
N PRO A 120 7.06 -35.89 24.08
CA PRO A 120 5.92 -35.06 23.65
C PRO A 120 6.31 -33.74 22.99
N ASP A 121 7.45 -33.16 23.36
CA ASP A 121 7.97 -31.92 22.79
C ASP A 121 8.56 -32.14 21.41
N GLU A 122 9.33 -33.22 21.24
CA GLU A 122 9.83 -33.65 19.94
C GLU A 122 8.68 -34.00 18.99
N VAL A 123 7.60 -34.63 19.48
CA VAL A 123 6.39 -34.90 18.69
C VAL A 123 5.74 -33.62 18.18
N ARG A 124 5.70 -32.54 18.98
CA ARG A 124 5.17 -31.24 18.52
C ARG A 124 6.06 -30.59 17.46
N SER A 125 7.37 -30.69 17.63
CA SER A 125 8.34 -30.23 16.63
C SER A 125 8.22 -31.03 15.32
N TRP A 126 7.99 -32.34 15.39
CA TRP A 126 7.77 -33.19 14.22
C TRP A 126 6.51 -32.84 13.44
N LYS A 127 5.41 -32.47 14.11
CA LYS A 127 4.21 -31.98 13.41
C LYS A 127 4.48 -30.73 12.58
N ARG A 128 5.39 -29.86 13.02
CA ARG A 128 5.80 -28.67 12.25
C ARG A 128 6.61 -29.06 11.01
N VAL A 129 7.47 -30.08 11.13
CA VAL A 129 8.23 -30.66 10.01
C VAL A 129 7.29 -31.30 8.98
N GLU A 130 6.28 -32.06 9.42
CA GLU A 130 5.26 -32.64 8.54
C GLU A 130 4.44 -31.56 7.82
N ALA A 131 4.01 -30.52 8.54
CA ALA A 131 3.29 -29.39 7.95
C ALA A 131 4.15 -28.65 6.90
N ALA A 132 5.44 -28.45 7.17
CA ALA A 132 6.35 -27.84 6.20
C ALA A 132 6.55 -28.72 4.95
N ARG A 133 6.62 -30.05 5.09
CA ARG A 133 6.66 -30.98 3.94
C ARG A 133 5.37 -30.94 3.12
N ALA A 134 4.21 -30.81 3.77
CA ALA A 134 2.93 -30.70 3.07
C ALA A 134 2.82 -29.40 2.26
N TYR A 135 3.22 -28.26 2.85
CA TYR A 135 3.27 -26.97 2.17
C TYR A 135 4.19 -26.98 0.94
N LEU A 136 5.38 -27.60 1.04
CA LEU A 136 6.27 -27.75 -0.12
C LEU A 136 5.69 -28.62 -1.22
N LYS A 137 4.86 -29.61 -0.86
CA LYS A 137 4.20 -30.49 -1.84
C LYS A 137 3.11 -29.74 -2.60
N GLU A 138 2.31 -28.94 -1.91
CA GLU A 138 1.29 -28.08 -2.54
C GLU A 138 1.92 -27.09 -3.54
N LEU A 139 3.08 -26.51 -3.18
CA LEU A 139 3.85 -25.63 -4.06
C LEU A 139 4.46 -26.31 -5.30
N ASP A 140 4.76 -27.61 -5.25
CA ASP A 140 5.29 -28.37 -6.39
C ASP A 140 4.15 -28.85 -7.34
N ASP A 141 2.89 -28.83 -6.87
CA ASP A 141 1.70 -29.29 -7.61
C ASP A 141 0.96 -28.13 -8.35
N GLU A 142 1.30 -26.86 -8.08
CA GLU A 142 0.82 -25.64 -8.79
C GLU A 142 1.65 -25.28 -10.03
#